data_AF-A0A931Z7J8-F1
#
_entry.id   AF-A0A931Z7J8-F1
#
_cell.length_a   1.000
_cell.length_b   1.000
_cell.length_c   1.000
_cell.angle_alpha   90.00
_cell.angle_beta   90.00
_cell.angle_gamma   90.00
#
_symmetry.space_group_name_H-M   'P 1'
#
loop_
_entity.id
_entity.type
_entity.pdbx_description
1 polymer ?
#
loop_
_entity_poly.entity_id
_entity_poly.type
_entity_poly.pdbx_seq_one_letter_code
_entity_poly.pdbx_strand_id
1 'polypeptide(L)'
;MLLPLASLAADAIGAAKDPSGAAQTHVLFTGADIRILYNGKVYPVEDVDGTSLAISVKDQANGLDVPRDYKNKKLVVNRTQYVTDRSITVTNFKHERAYTAAKDPYRKASEEIMNAVAMTTTVRRVEEQVRREPEKISPFHSGLPKRPGEEPQKVDNPFRQQLENQLRMAQSVSNSDFGDAGRIAGKMAEEQAKEEFDALKMECELSSPSPIKSAYVVVIAEYHTKESPKDSQLWLAAKSVGLIDSTPRKVWSREGGLPPGYILENVHLHVYERGTEFATNLSENQAALTRDEAHEYLVLDHTSTHKADTLPARIVLIKIPTDWATHPRDSSFLKTYYVKVDKTGRPTDAFEDETCETKVADSYYDAVLRDQLFLPALEKGQPVDSVVRMKLTKLSRAIDARSAD
;
A
#
# COMPACT_ATOMS: atom_id res chain seq x y z
N MET A 1 -5.83 -18.18 25.20
CA MET A 1 -5.17 -17.00 25.79
C MET A 1 -3.67 -17.26 25.71
N LEU A 2 -3.08 -17.03 24.54
CA LEU A 2 -1.64 -17.18 24.28
C LEU A 2 -0.98 -15.88 24.75
N LEU A 3 -0.27 -15.92 25.86
CA LEU A 3 0.62 -14.83 26.27
C LEU A 3 1.72 -14.67 25.21
N PRO A 4 2.03 -13.45 24.75
CA PRO A 4 3.14 -13.24 23.84
C PRO A 4 4.45 -13.37 24.63
N LEU A 5 5.10 -14.53 24.54
CA LEU A 5 6.47 -14.74 25.02
C LEU A 5 7.48 -13.78 24.34
N ALA A 6 7.09 -13.17 23.22
CA ALA A 6 7.90 -12.23 22.43
C ALA A 6 8.20 -10.89 23.12
N SER A 7 7.38 -10.46 24.10
CA SER A 7 7.64 -9.17 24.79
C SER A 7 8.83 -9.22 25.75
N LEU A 8 9.18 -10.40 26.28
CA LEU A 8 10.31 -10.56 27.21
C LEU A 8 11.65 -10.72 26.49
N ALA A 9 11.66 -11.12 25.22
CA ALA A 9 12.89 -11.26 24.44
C ALA A 9 13.47 -9.91 23.98
N ALA A 10 12.60 -8.92 23.67
CA ALA A 10 13.04 -7.60 23.24
C ALA A 10 13.78 -6.83 24.35
N ASP A 11 13.29 -6.90 25.60
CA ASP A 11 13.92 -6.25 26.75
C ASP A 11 15.22 -6.95 27.20
N ALA A 12 15.38 -8.25 26.91
CA ALA A 12 16.57 -9.01 27.28
C ALA A 12 17.76 -8.81 26.31
N ILE A 13 17.54 -8.27 25.12
CA ILE A 13 18.59 -7.95 24.13
C ILE A 13 19.08 -6.49 24.29
N GLY A 14 18.54 -5.75 25.28
CA GLY A 14 18.95 -4.41 25.63
C GLY A 14 20.36 -4.34 26.24
N ALA A 15 21.30 -3.78 25.46
CA ALA A 15 22.55 -3.15 25.90
C ALA A 15 23.69 -4.04 26.42
N ALA A 16 23.79 -5.29 25.99
CA ALA A 16 25.11 -5.95 25.96
C ALA A 16 25.85 -5.47 24.71
N LYS A 17 26.74 -4.49 24.89
CA LYS A 17 27.68 -4.07 23.84
C LYS A 17 28.59 -5.27 23.57
N ASP A 18 28.25 -6.05 22.55
CA ASP A 18 28.96 -7.28 22.23
C ASP A 18 30.46 -6.97 21.95
N PRO A 19 31.41 -7.54 22.71
CA PRO A 19 32.85 -7.29 22.53
C PRO A 19 33.41 -7.89 21.22
N SER A 20 32.56 -8.55 20.42
CA SER A 20 32.90 -9.27 19.19
C SER A 20 33.31 -8.38 18.02
N GLY A 21 32.92 -7.10 18.00
CA GLY A 21 33.26 -6.19 16.89
C GLY A 21 32.66 -6.59 15.52
N ALA A 22 31.79 -7.60 15.49
CA ALA A 22 31.07 -8.03 14.30
C ALA A 22 30.05 -6.96 13.87
N ALA A 23 29.92 -6.74 12.56
CA ALA A 23 29.01 -5.74 12.02
C ALA A 23 27.54 -6.14 12.24
N GLN A 24 26.76 -5.22 12.82
CA GLN A 24 25.30 -5.35 12.93
C GLN A 24 24.69 -5.10 11.55
N THR A 25 24.33 -6.19 10.88
CA THR A 25 23.87 -6.20 9.49
C THR A 25 22.38 -6.46 9.36
N HIS A 26 21.72 -6.82 10.46
CA HIS A 26 20.31 -7.17 10.50
C HIS A 26 19.56 -6.30 11.51
N VAL A 27 18.25 -6.21 11.35
CA VAL A 27 17.34 -5.49 12.24
C VAL A 27 16.21 -6.42 12.64
N LEU A 28 16.03 -6.63 13.93
CA LEU A 28 14.82 -7.17 14.54
C LEU A 28 13.86 -6.00 14.81
N PHE A 29 12.60 -6.14 14.41
CA PHE A 29 11.59 -5.09 14.64
C PHE A 29 10.19 -5.70 14.81
N THR A 30 9.29 -4.94 15.43
CA THR A 30 7.87 -5.28 15.49
C THR A 30 7.16 -4.70 14.27
N GLY A 31 6.56 -5.57 13.47
CA GLY A 31 5.78 -5.23 12.29
C GLY A 31 4.32 -5.70 12.41
N ALA A 32 3.65 -5.74 11.26
CA ALA A 32 2.27 -6.16 11.12
C ALA A 32 2.14 -7.33 10.13
N ASP A 33 1.65 -8.47 10.61
CA ASP A 33 1.24 -9.59 9.77
C ASP A 33 -0.22 -9.38 9.34
N ILE A 34 -0.39 -9.08 8.06
CA ILE A 34 -1.68 -8.69 7.47
C ILE A 34 -2.29 -9.89 6.78
N ARG A 35 -3.49 -10.27 7.23
CA ARG A 35 -4.22 -11.40 6.71
C ARG A 35 -5.67 -11.08 6.43
N ILE A 36 -6.26 -11.85 5.51
CA ILE A 36 -7.65 -11.68 5.08
C ILE A 36 -8.42 -12.97 5.36
N LEU A 37 -9.54 -12.86 6.07
CA LEU A 37 -10.52 -13.94 6.15
C LEU A 37 -11.31 -14.01 4.84
N TYR A 38 -11.09 -15.08 4.08
CA TYR A 38 -11.78 -15.37 2.84
C TYR A 38 -12.33 -16.81 2.86
N ASN A 39 -13.63 -16.96 2.61
CA ASN A 39 -14.33 -18.25 2.66
C ASN A 39 -14.04 -19.07 3.94
N GLY A 40 -14.06 -18.40 5.09
CA GLY A 40 -13.84 -19.02 6.40
C GLY A 40 -12.39 -19.40 6.72
N LYS A 41 -11.43 -19.11 5.83
CA LYS A 41 -9.99 -19.35 6.04
C LYS A 41 -9.22 -18.04 6.00
N VAL A 42 -8.13 -17.98 6.76
CA VAL A 42 -7.29 -16.79 6.85
C VAL A 42 -6.08 -16.97 5.93
N TYR A 43 -5.87 -16.01 5.02
CA TYR A 43 -4.77 -16.02 4.06
C TYR A 43 -3.85 -14.81 4.29
N PRO A 44 -2.52 -14.98 4.22
CA PRO A 44 -1.60 -13.85 4.26
C PRO A 44 -1.74 -12.99 2.99
N VAL A 45 -1.58 -11.69 3.14
CA VAL A 45 -1.43 -10.77 2.01
C VAL A 45 -0.04 -10.96 1.41
N GLU A 46 0.02 -11.22 0.11
CA GLU A 46 1.27 -11.44 -0.60
C GLU A 46 1.67 -10.23 -1.44
N ASP A 47 0.70 -9.54 -2.06
CA ASP A 47 1.00 -8.38 -2.90
C ASP A 47 -0.15 -7.37 -2.92
N VAL A 48 0.04 -6.26 -3.63
CA VAL A 48 -0.96 -5.23 -3.87
C VAL A 48 -1.00 -4.90 -5.36
N ASP A 49 -2.12 -5.24 -6.01
CA ASP A 49 -2.41 -4.77 -7.37
C ASP A 49 -3.30 -3.53 -7.32
N GLY A 50 -2.70 -2.38 -7.63
CA GLY A 50 -3.32 -1.06 -7.51
C GLY A 50 -3.71 -0.74 -6.07
N THR A 51 -4.96 -1.05 -5.72
CA THR A 51 -5.53 -0.85 -4.37
C THR A 51 -6.15 -2.12 -3.77
N SER A 52 -6.07 -3.24 -4.51
CA SER A 52 -6.54 -4.55 -4.07
C SER A 52 -5.41 -5.31 -3.39
N LEU A 53 -5.75 -6.12 -2.40
CA LEU A 53 -4.79 -7.00 -1.74
C LEU A 53 -4.79 -8.35 -2.45
N ALA A 54 -3.63 -8.82 -2.90
CA ALA A 54 -3.47 -10.12 -3.52
C ALA A 54 -3.21 -11.19 -2.45
N ILE A 55 -3.96 -12.29 -2.51
CA ILE A 55 -3.76 -13.47 -1.65
C ILE A 55 -3.65 -14.74 -2.51
N SER A 56 -2.81 -15.70 -2.09
CA SER A 56 -2.74 -17.01 -2.73
C SER A 56 -3.73 -18.00 -2.11
N VAL A 57 -4.65 -18.49 -2.94
CA VAL A 57 -5.62 -19.54 -2.57
C VAL A 57 -5.26 -20.82 -3.32
N LYS A 58 -5.12 -21.96 -2.61
CA LYS A 58 -4.58 -23.23 -3.15
C LYS A 58 -5.29 -23.77 -4.41
N ASP A 59 -6.49 -23.28 -4.73
CA ASP A 59 -7.31 -23.72 -5.86
C ASP A 59 -7.43 -22.67 -6.99
N GLN A 60 -6.69 -21.56 -6.92
CA GLN A 60 -6.68 -20.50 -7.93
C GLN A 60 -5.25 -20.23 -8.41
N ALA A 61 -4.98 -20.54 -9.67
CA ALA A 61 -3.65 -20.47 -10.26
C ALA A 61 -3.04 -19.06 -10.31
N ASN A 62 -3.87 -18.01 -10.28
CA ASN A 62 -3.44 -16.62 -10.45
C ASN A 62 -3.56 -15.79 -9.15
N GLY A 63 -3.76 -16.43 -8.00
CA GLY A 63 -4.13 -15.72 -6.79
C GLY A 63 -5.53 -15.10 -6.87
N LEU A 64 -5.92 -14.38 -5.81
CA LEU A 64 -7.18 -13.65 -5.74
C LEU A 64 -6.91 -12.21 -5.32
N ASP A 65 -7.36 -11.28 -6.15
CA ASP A 65 -7.41 -9.88 -5.78
C ASP A 65 -8.64 -9.62 -4.92
N VAL A 66 -8.39 -9.16 -3.71
CA VAL A 66 -9.42 -8.77 -2.77
C VAL A 66 -9.64 -7.26 -2.88
N PRO A 67 -10.79 -6.81 -3.40
CA PRO A 67 -11.08 -5.39 -3.50
C PRO A 67 -11.16 -4.76 -2.12
N ARG A 68 -10.90 -3.46 -2.11
CA ARG A 68 -10.74 -2.62 -0.93
C ARG A 68 -11.98 -2.40 -0.07
N ASP A 69 -13.15 -2.92 -0.45
CA ASP A 69 -14.34 -2.82 0.40
C ASP A 69 -14.25 -3.77 1.60
N TYR A 70 -13.41 -3.39 2.55
CA TYR A 70 -13.07 -4.16 3.75
C TYR A 70 -14.20 -4.19 4.77
N LYS A 71 -15.28 -3.41 4.59
CA LYS A 71 -16.41 -3.38 5.53
C LYS A 71 -17.05 -4.75 5.73
N ASN A 72 -16.98 -5.62 4.71
CA ASN A 72 -17.55 -6.96 4.75
C ASN A 72 -16.49 -8.08 4.79
N LYS A 73 -15.19 -7.76 4.79
CA LYS A 73 -14.11 -8.75 4.79
C LYS A 73 -13.30 -8.62 6.08
N LYS A 74 -13.27 -9.66 6.92
CA LYS A 74 -12.57 -9.60 8.21
C LYS A 74 -11.06 -9.59 7.96
N LEU A 75 -10.49 -8.39 7.95
CA LEU A 75 -9.05 -8.18 8.05
C LEU A 75 -8.58 -8.67 9.43
N VAL A 76 -7.44 -9.34 9.46
CA VAL A 76 -6.77 -9.76 10.69
C VAL A 76 -5.36 -9.17 10.63
N VAL A 77 -5.07 -8.27 11.56
CA VAL A 77 -3.74 -7.67 11.72
C VAL A 77 -3.17 -8.17 13.03
N ASN A 78 -2.05 -8.88 12.96
CA ASN A 78 -1.33 -9.33 14.15
C ASN A 78 0.01 -8.60 14.24
N ARG A 79 0.43 -8.23 15.44
CA ARG A 79 1.79 -7.73 15.67
C ARG A 79 2.74 -8.93 15.69
N THR A 80 3.75 -8.88 14.85
CA THR A 80 4.72 -9.98 14.67
C THR A 80 6.13 -9.40 14.65
N GLN A 81 7.09 -10.13 15.21
CA GLN A 81 8.50 -9.75 15.14
C GLN A 81 9.12 -10.28 13.84
N TYR A 82 9.83 -9.41 13.13
CA TYR A 82 10.49 -9.71 11.86
C TYR A 82 11.98 -9.45 11.98
N VAL A 83 12.77 -10.20 11.22
CA VAL A 83 14.21 -9.98 11.07
C VAL A 83 14.53 -9.78 9.60
N THR A 84 15.27 -8.72 9.28
CA THR A 84 15.70 -8.41 7.91
C THR A 84 17.11 -7.86 7.88
N ASP A 85 17.81 -8.10 6.77
CA ASP A 85 19.09 -7.50 6.37
C ASP A 85 18.92 -6.18 5.60
N ARG A 86 17.67 -5.73 5.39
CA ARG A 86 17.34 -4.54 4.61
C ARG A 86 16.52 -3.56 5.45
N SER A 87 16.90 -2.28 5.38
CA SER A 87 16.15 -1.21 6.01
C SER A 87 15.76 -0.14 5.00
N ILE A 88 14.59 0.44 5.21
CA ILE A 88 14.05 1.54 4.42
C ILE A 88 14.07 2.79 5.26
N THR A 89 14.61 3.86 4.68
CA THR A 89 14.52 5.19 5.29
C THR A 89 13.24 5.85 4.82
N VAL A 90 12.43 6.28 5.80
CA VAL A 90 11.23 7.09 5.59
C VAL A 90 11.55 8.51 6.05
N THR A 91 11.49 9.46 5.11
CA THR A 91 11.60 10.90 5.40
C THR A 91 10.28 11.59 5.11
N ASN A 92 10.09 12.77 5.71
CA ASN A 92 8.94 13.63 5.48
C ASN A 92 7.58 12.95 5.70
N PHE A 93 7.49 11.96 6.60
CA PHE A 93 6.25 11.27 6.90
C PHE A 93 5.25 12.22 7.56
N LYS A 94 4.16 12.49 6.84
CA LYS A 94 3.05 13.35 7.26
C LYS A 94 1.76 12.60 7.02
N HIS A 95 0.83 12.75 7.93
CA HIS A 95 -0.53 12.25 7.78
C HIS A 95 -1.52 13.27 8.34
N GLU A 96 -2.68 13.40 7.71
CA GLU A 96 -3.73 14.31 8.13
C GLU A 96 -5.11 13.78 7.75
N ARG A 97 -6.12 14.14 8.55
CA ARG A 97 -7.52 13.92 8.19
C ARG A 97 -7.85 14.74 6.95
N ALA A 98 -8.58 14.15 6.01
CA ALA A 98 -8.88 14.74 4.71
C ALA A 98 -10.33 14.40 4.29
N TYR A 99 -10.78 15.07 3.23
CA TYR A 99 -12.03 14.74 2.57
C TYR A 99 -11.78 13.86 1.35
N THR A 100 -12.67 12.90 1.12
CA THR A 100 -12.80 12.28 -0.20
C THR A 100 -13.23 13.34 -1.22
N ALA A 101 -12.93 13.08 -2.50
CA ALA A 101 -13.30 14.00 -3.57
C ALA A 101 -14.81 14.32 -3.60
N ALA A 102 -15.67 13.36 -3.24
CA ALA A 102 -17.13 13.57 -3.23
C ALA A 102 -17.61 14.42 -2.05
N LYS A 103 -16.84 14.51 -0.96
CA LYS A 103 -17.23 15.25 0.25
C LYS A 103 -16.41 16.50 0.51
N ASP A 104 -15.40 16.78 -0.31
CA ASP A 104 -14.52 17.94 -0.18
C ASP A 104 -15.32 19.26 -0.36
N PRO A 105 -15.45 20.10 0.69
CA PRO A 105 -16.20 21.35 0.63
C PRO A 105 -15.68 22.32 -0.43
N TYR A 106 -14.36 22.36 -0.67
CA TYR A 106 -13.78 23.21 -1.70
C TYR A 106 -14.19 22.75 -3.09
N ARG A 107 -14.22 21.43 -3.31
CA ARG A 107 -14.63 20.88 -4.60
C ARG A 107 -16.11 21.13 -4.86
N LYS A 108 -16.98 20.91 -3.88
CA LYS A 108 -18.41 21.24 -4.01
C LYS A 108 -18.61 22.73 -4.31
N ALA A 109 -17.92 23.61 -3.59
CA ALA A 109 -17.98 25.05 -3.82
C ALA A 109 -17.50 25.41 -5.25
N SER A 110 -16.40 24.80 -5.70
CA SER A 110 -15.90 25.00 -7.07
C SER A 110 -16.89 24.50 -8.13
N GLU A 111 -17.51 23.34 -7.92
CA GLU A 111 -18.55 22.81 -8.81
C GLU A 111 -19.78 23.73 -8.84
N GLU A 112 -20.20 24.28 -7.69
CA GLU A 112 -21.30 25.27 -7.60
C GLU A 112 -20.97 26.55 -8.38
N ILE A 113 -19.76 27.09 -8.21
CA ILE A 113 -19.28 28.28 -8.96
C ILE A 113 -19.26 28.00 -10.47
N MET A 114 -18.72 26.86 -10.89
CA MET A 114 -18.65 26.50 -12.31
C MET A 114 -20.05 26.32 -12.91
N ASN A 115 -20.99 25.74 -12.17
CA ASN A 115 -22.38 25.63 -12.58
C ASN A 115 -23.04 27.01 -12.71
N ALA A 116 -22.78 27.93 -11.78
CA ALA A 116 -23.29 29.31 -11.86
C ALA A 116 -22.74 30.07 -13.09
N VAL A 117 -21.44 29.92 -13.40
CA VAL A 117 -20.81 30.52 -14.59
C VAL A 117 -21.38 29.92 -15.88
N ALA A 118 -21.60 28.61 -15.93
CA ALA A 118 -22.19 27.94 -17.08
C ALA A 118 -23.64 28.39 -17.34
N MET A 119 -24.43 28.59 -16.28
CA MET A 119 -25.78 29.15 -16.37
C MET A 119 -25.77 30.58 -16.88
N THR A 120 -24.89 31.44 -16.35
CA THR A 120 -24.74 32.83 -16.80
C THR A 120 -24.37 32.90 -18.29
N THR A 121 -23.47 32.03 -18.74
CA THR A 121 -23.09 31.93 -20.16
C THR A 121 -24.27 31.50 -21.04
N THR A 122 -25.11 30.60 -20.53
CA THR A 122 -26.32 30.15 -21.22
C THR A 122 -27.33 31.28 -21.37
N VAL A 123 -27.57 32.07 -20.32
CA VAL A 123 -28.42 33.27 -20.36
C VAL A 123 -27.92 34.22 -21.45
N ARG A 124 -26.63 34.58 -21.42
CA ARG A 124 -26.06 35.51 -22.40
C ARG A 124 -26.21 35.03 -23.84
N ARG A 125 -26.04 33.72 -24.07
CA ARG A 125 -26.24 33.12 -25.41
C ARG A 125 -27.69 33.21 -25.87
N VAL A 126 -28.65 32.94 -24.97
CA VAL A 126 -30.08 33.08 -25.27
C VAL A 126 -30.43 34.54 -25.53
N GLU A 127 -29.89 35.48 -24.75
CA GLU A 127 -30.05 36.92 -24.97
C GLU A 127 -29.48 37.37 -26.32
N GLU A 128 -28.28 36.92 -26.67
CA GLU A 128 -27.68 37.18 -27.98
C GLU A 128 -28.52 36.60 -29.13
N GLN A 129 -29.12 35.42 -28.94
CA GLN A 129 -30.00 34.80 -29.93
C GLN A 129 -31.33 35.55 -30.09
N VAL A 130 -31.95 35.98 -28.98
CA VAL A 130 -33.13 36.86 -28.99
C VAL A 130 -32.81 38.17 -29.72
N ARG A 131 -31.63 38.77 -29.47
CA ARG A 131 -31.22 40.02 -30.11
C ARG A 131 -30.97 39.87 -31.62
N ARG A 132 -30.55 38.69 -32.07
CA ARG A 132 -30.28 38.41 -33.50
C ARG A 132 -31.52 38.03 -34.29
N GLU A 133 -32.61 37.63 -33.64
CA GLU A 133 -33.91 37.34 -34.27
C GLU A 133 -34.70 38.65 -34.46
N PRO A 134 -34.74 39.24 -35.67
CA PRO A 134 -35.49 40.48 -35.90
C PRO A 134 -36.99 40.27 -35.63
N GLU A 135 -37.67 41.30 -35.13
CA GLU A 135 -39.13 41.30 -35.09
C GLU A 135 -39.64 41.13 -36.54
N LYS A 136 -40.44 40.09 -36.79
CA LYS A 136 -41.12 39.94 -38.09
C LYS A 136 -42.19 41.02 -38.18
N ILE A 137 -41.85 42.12 -38.83
CA ILE A 137 -42.80 43.17 -39.17
C ILE A 137 -43.54 42.69 -40.43
N SER A 138 -44.84 42.40 -40.32
CA SER A 138 -45.64 42.16 -41.51
C SER A 138 -45.86 43.50 -42.23
N PRO A 139 -45.52 43.60 -43.52
CA PRO A 139 -45.85 44.78 -44.31
C PRO A 139 -47.35 44.85 -44.66
N PHE A 140 -48.13 43.81 -44.35
CA PHE A 140 -49.55 43.72 -44.68
C PHE A 140 -50.42 43.70 -43.42
N HIS A 141 -51.34 44.66 -43.35
CA HIS A 141 -52.52 44.60 -42.48
C HIS A 141 -53.64 43.98 -43.32
N SER A 142 -54.17 42.82 -42.90
CA SER A 142 -55.37 42.19 -43.50
C SER A 142 -55.40 42.07 -45.05
N GLY A 143 -54.26 41.86 -45.70
CA GLY A 143 -54.17 41.66 -47.16
C GLY A 143 -54.29 42.93 -48.00
N LEU A 144 -54.27 44.13 -47.39
CA LEU A 144 -54.31 45.41 -48.07
C LEU A 144 -53.00 46.21 -47.87
N PRO A 145 -52.56 46.99 -48.87
CA PRO A 145 -51.37 47.83 -48.73
C PRO A 145 -51.59 48.92 -47.69
N LYS A 146 -50.57 49.14 -46.86
CA LYS A 146 -50.55 50.07 -45.71
C LYS A 146 -50.97 51.49 -46.10
N ARG A 147 -51.83 52.15 -45.31
CA ARG A 147 -52.09 53.60 -45.45
C ARG A 147 -50.93 54.42 -44.86
N PRO A 148 -50.55 55.56 -45.46
CA PRO A 148 -49.50 56.44 -44.92
C PRO A 148 -49.91 56.94 -43.53
N GLY A 149 -49.11 56.64 -42.50
CA GLY A 149 -49.34 57.06 -41.12
C GLY A 149 -49.72 55.94 -40.13
N GLU A 150 -50.03 54.73 -40.59
CA GLU A 150 -50.30 53.59 -39.70
C GLU A 150 -49.02 52.91 -39.20
N GLU A 151 -48.91 52.74 -37.88
CA GLU A 151 -47.83 51.96 -37.26
C GLU A 151 -47.88 50.49 -37.72
N PRO A 152 -46.73 49.83 -37.96
CA PRO A 152 -46.72 48.42 -38.33
C PRO A 152 -47.34 47.56 -37.23
N GLN A 153 -48.28 46.68 -37.60
CA GLN A 153 -48.76 45.66 -36.67
C GLN A 153 -47.65 44.63 -36.47
N LYS A 154 -47.21 44.45 -35.22
CA LYS A 154 -46.28 43.38 -34.85
C LYS A 154 -46.99 42.04 -35.05
N VAL A 155 -46.42 41.16 -35.87
CA VAL A 155 -46.93 39.78 -35.99
C VAL A 155 -46.14 38.92 -35.02
N ASP A 156 -46.87 38.20 -34.16
CA ASP A 156 -46.28 37.30 -33.17
C ASP A 156 -45.40 36.26 -33.88
N ASN A 157 -44.10 36.31 -33.62
CA ASN A 157 -43.17 35.27 -34.04
C ASN A 157 -43.15 34.19 -32.94
N PRO A 158 -43.78 33.01 -33.14
CA PRO A 158 -43.86 31.98 -32.10
C PRO A 158 -42.47 31.47 -31.67
N PHE A 159 -41.49 31.52 -32.57
CA PHE A 159 -40.10 31.18 -32.24
C PHE A 159 -39.47 32.20 -31.28
N ARG A 160 -39.78 33.49 -31.46
CA ARG A 160 -39.34 34.55 -30.54
C ARG A 160 -40.02 34.44 -29.18
N GLN A 161 -41.32 34.13 -29.13
CA GLN A 161 -42.03 33.87 -27.87
C GLN A 161 -41.42 32.67 -27.12
N GLN A 162 -41.04 31.61 -27.84
CA GLN A 162 -40.35 30.47 -27.22
C GLN A 162 -38.97 30.85 -26.66
N LEU A 163 -38.19 31.65 -27.38
CA LEU A 163 -36.90 32.19 -26.93
C LEU A 163 -37.05 33.14 -25.73
N GLU A 164 -38.06 34.00 -25.71
CA GLU A 164 -38.37 34.89 -24.58
C GLU A 164 -38.82 34.10 -23.35
N ASN A 165 -39.59 33.02 -23.51
CA ASN A 165 -39.93 32.10 -22.42
C ASN A 165 -38.69 31.37 -21.89
N GLN A 166 -37.78 30.93 -22.77
CA GLN A 166 -36.49 30.36 -22.36
C GLN A 166 -35.62 31.39 -21.62
N LEU A 167 -35.61 32.64 -22.07
CA LEU A 167 -34.90 33.72 -21.42
C LEU A 167 -35.47 34.02 -20.03
N ARG A 168 -36.80 34.10 -19.87
CA ARG A 168 -37.45 34.28 -18.57
C ARG A 168 -37.13 33.13 -17.61
N MET A 169 -37.15 31.88 -18.08
CA MET A 169 -36.74 30.73 -17.28
C MET A 169 -35.26 30.83 -16.88
N ALA A 170 -34.37 31.15 -17.83
CA ALA A 170 -32.94 31.27 -17.56
C ALA A 170 -32.62 32.45 -16.62
N GLN A 171 -33.30 33.58 -16.75
CA GLN A 171 -33.18 34.74 -15.85
C GLN A 171 -33.74 34.44 -14.45
N SER A 172 -34.82 33.66 -14.33
CA SER A 172 -35.33 33.25 -13.01
C SER A 172 -34.35 32.38 -12.24
N VAL A 173 -33.58 31.54 -12.93
CA VAL A 173 -32.50 30.73 -12.35
C VAL A 173 -31.26 31.60 -12.08
N SER A 174 -30.92 32.54 -12.96
CA SER A 174 -29.77 33.43 -12.76
C SER A 174 -29.97 34.48 -11.66
N ASN A 175 -31.22 34.90 -11.41
CA ASN A 175 -31.57 35.85 -10.35
C ASN A 175 -31.72 35.18 -8.97
N SER A 176 -31.68 33.85 -8.92
CA SER A 176 -31.54 33.15 -7.65
C SER A 176 -30.07 33.23 -7.19
N ASP A 177 -29.83 33.31 -5.88
CA ASP A 177 -28.51 33.52 -5.24
C ASP A 177 -27.46 32.41 -5.51
N PHE A 178 -27.62 31.61 -6.56
CA PHE A 178 -26.75 30.54 -6.99
C PHE A 178 -25.31 30.98 -7.27
N GLY A 179 -25.06 32.26 -7.53
CA GLY A 179 -23.73 32.82 -7.82
C GLY A 179 -23.10 33.71 -6.75
N ASP A 180 -23.73 33.90 -5.58
CA ASP A 180 -23.16 34.77 -4.55
C ASP A 180 -21.92 34.12 -3.90
N ALA A 181 -20.75 34.71 -4.16
CA ALA A 181 -19.48 34.28 -3.59
C ALA A 181 -19.48 34.32 -2.06
N GLY A 182 -20.22 35.26 -1.45
CA GLY A 182 -20.36 35.36 0.01
C GLY A 182 -21.09 34.15 0.58
N ARG A 183 -22.25 33.79 0.02
CA ARG A 183 -23.00 32.60 0.41
C ARG A 183 -22.22 31.30 0.20
N ILE A 184 -21.53 31.16 -0.94
CA ILE A 184 -20.73 29.95 -1.23
C ILE A 184 -19.56 29.83 -0.23
N ALA A 185 -18.86 30.93 0.05
CA ALA A 185 -17.82 30.97 1.07
C ALA A 185 -18.35 30.65 2.47
N GLY A 186 -19.52 31.19 2.83
CA GLY A 186 -20.20 30.89 4.10
C GLY A 186 -20.54 29.41 4.25
N LYS A 187 -21.19 28.80 3.25
CA LYS A 187 -21.50 27.35 3.25
C LYS A 187 -20.24 26.49 3.33
N MET A 188 -19.19 26.84 2.58
CA MET A 188 -17.92 26.13 2.62
C MET A 188 -17.28 26.19 4.02
N ALA A 189 -17.28 27.38 4.65
CA ALA A 189 -16.76 27.54 6.01
C ALA A 189 -17.59 26.76 7.04
N GLU A 190 -18.92 26.76 6.91
CA GLU A 190 -19.81 25.95 7.75
C GLU A 190 -19.57 24.44 7.57
N GLU A 191 -19.41 23.95 6.34
CA GLU A 191 -19.09 22.54 6.09
C GLU A 191 -17.72 22.15 6.66
N GLN A 192 -16.71 23.01 6.52
CA GLN A 192 -15.39 22.78 7.10
C GLN A 192 -15.40 22.74 8.63
N ALA A 193 -16.19 23.64 9.25
CA ALA A 193 -16.32 23.70 10.71
C ALA A 193 -16.93 22.43 11.32
N LYS A 194 -17.65 21.62 10.53
CA LYS A 194 -18.18 20.32 11.00
C LYS A 194 -17.09 19.27 11.16
N GLU A 195 -15.94 19.47 10.52
CA GLU A 195 -14.82 18.51 10.48
C GLU A 195 -15.26 17.10 10.06
N GLU A 196 -16.18 16.98 9.09
CA GLU A 196 -16.70 15.70 8.59
C GLU A 196 -15.71 14.98 7.65
N PHE A 197 -14.43 15.01 8.00
CA PHE A 197 -13.38 14.29 7.29
C PHE A 197 -13.74 12.81 7.18
N ASP A 198 -13.52 12.23 6.00
CA ASP A 198 -13.88 10.83 5.70
C ASP A 198 -12.78 10.10 4.91
N ALA A 199 -11.59 10.70 4.87
CA ALA A 199 -10.39 10.15 4.27
C ALA A 199 -9.15 10.45 5.12
N LEU A 200 -8.11 9.64 4.93
CA LEU A 200 -6.77 9.88 5.44
C LEU A 200 -5.86 10.27 4.28
N LYS A 201 -5.13 11.37 4.42
CA LYS A 201 -4.04 11.74 3.50
C LYS A 201 -2.72 11.40 4.14
N MET A 202 -1.81 10.84 3.34
CA MET A 202 -0.46 10.49 3.73
C MET A 202 0.55 11.00 2.69
N GLU A 203 1.72 11.38 3.15
CA GLU A 203 2.85 11.76 2.31
C GLU A 203 4.14 11.32 2.99
N CYS A 204 5.06 10.72 2.24
CA CYS A 204 6.42 10.44 2.69
C CYS A 204 7.37 10.30 1.49
N GLU A 205 8.64 10.14 1.79
CA GLU A 205 9.68 9.72 0.86
C GLU A 205 10.31 8.43 1.35
N LEU A 206 10.51 7.47 0.46
CA LEU A 206 11.12 6.17 0.75
C LEU A 206 12.44 6.04 0.00
N SER A 207 13.48 5.57 0.68
CA SER A 207 14.73 5.14 0.05
C SER A 207 15.30 3.92 0.76
N SER A 208 16.11 3.15 0.05
CA SER A 208 16.80 1.97 0.57
C SER A 208 18.19 1.84 -0.05
N PRO A 209 19.25 1.56 0.74
CA PRO A 209 20.58 1.31 0.17
C PRO A 209 20.61 0.06 -0.71
N SER A 210 19.71 -0.89 -0.47
CA SER A 210 19.54 -2.10 -1.29
C SER A 210 18.22 -2.03 -2.06
N PRO A 211 18.24 -2.16 -3.40
CA PRO A 211 17.01 -2.10 -4.20
C PRO A 211 15.93 -3.10 -3.78
N ILE A 212 14.68 -2.63 -3.74
CA ILE A 212 13.45 -3.41 -3.48
C ILE A 212 12.52 -3.11 -4.64
N LYS A 213 12.12 -4.10 -5.42
CA LYS A 213 11.64 -3.84 -6.78
C LYS A 213 10.14 -3.79 -6.90
N SER A 214 9.46 -4.65 -6.14
CA SER A 214 7.99 -4.74 -6.11
C SER A 214 7.50 -4.34 -4.73
N ALA A 215 7.93 -3.17 -4.25
CA ALA A 215 7.53 -2.70 -2.95
C ALA A 215 6.09 -2.19 -2.97
N TYR A 216 5.36 -2.42 -1.88
CA TYR A 216 4.10 -1.77 -1.59
C TYR A 216 4.10 -1.25 -0.16
N VAL A 217 3.37 -0.16 0.06
CA VAL A 217 3.15 0.41 1.39
C VAL A 217 1.80 -0.02 1.92
N VAL A 218 1.73 -0.23 3.22
CA VAL A 218 0.47 -0.39 3.94
C VAL A 218 0.42 0.61 5.07
N VAL A 219 -0.66 1.37 5.12
CA VAL A 219 -0.99 2.23 6.24
C VAL A 219 -2.06 1.58 7.07
N ILE A 220 -1.79 1.50 8.36
CA ILE A 220 -2.73 1.04 9.37
C ILE A 220 -3.02 2.23 10.27
N ALA A 221 -4.28 2.64 10.32
CA ALA A 221 -4.75 3.72 11.16
C ALA A 221 -5.68 3.19 12.25
N GLU A 222 -5.41 3.56 13.49
CA GLU A 222 -6.30 3.36 14.63
C GLU A 222 -7.20 4.59 14.75
N TYR A 223 -8.50 4.38 14.86
CA TYR A 223 -9.47 5.47 14.92
C TYR A 223 -10.71 5.08 15.74
N HIS A 224 -11.45 6.08 16.20
CA HIS A 224 -12.79 5.89 16.77
C HIS A 224 -13.77 6.92 16.19
N THR A 225 -15.06 6.70 16.40
CA THR A 225 -16.10 7.70 16.06
C THR A 225 -16.48 8.52 17.29
N LYS A 226 -17.04 9.71 17.07
CA LYS A 226 -17.47 10.60 18.16
C LYS A 226 -18.53 9.92 19.06
N GLU A 227 -19.33 9.02 18.49
CA GLU A 227 -20.38 8.28 19.18
C GLU A 227 -19.82 7.13 20.04
N SER A 228 -18.65 6.60 19.66
CA SER A 228 -18.03 5.42 20.28
C SER A 228 -16.54 5.65 20.60
N PRO A 229 -16.19 6.59 21.50
CA PRO A 229 -14.79 6.97 21.77
C PRO A 229 -13.95 5.90 22.48
N LYS A 230 -14.57 4.81 22.94
CA LYS A 230 -13.89 3.67 23.57
C LYS A 230 -13.69 2.49 22.61
N ASP A 231 -14.33 2.54 21.45
CA ASP A 231 -14.30 1.45 20.48
C ASP A 231 -13.32 1.80 19.37
N SER A 232 -12.03 1.62 19.64
CA SER A 232 -10.99 1.80 18.62
C SER A 232 -11.13 0.74 17.53
N GLN A 233 -11.03 1.19 16.28
CA GLN A 233 -11.18 0.40 15.07
C GLN A 233 -9.94 0.57 14.20
N LEU A 234 -9.64 -0.47 13.43
CA LEU A 234 -8.56 -0.44 12.45
C LEU A 234 -9.09 -0.07 11.08
N TRP A 235 -8.40 0.85 10.44
CA TRP A 235 -8.54 1.13 9.02
C TRP A 235 -7.22 0.82 8.31
N LEU A 236 -7.30 0.27 7.11
CA LEU A 236 -6.13 -0.10 6.32
C LEU A 236 -6.26 0.45 4.90
N ALA A 237 -5.16 0.98 4.38
CA ALA A 237 -4.99 1.22 2.96
C ALA A 237 -3.63 0.69 2.52
N ALA A 238 -3.60 0.09 1.34
CA ALA A 238 -2.38 -0.40 0.72
C ALA A 238 -2.21 0.21 -0.66
N LYS A 239 -0.96 0.42 -1.07
CA LYS A 239 -0.63 1.02 -2.35
C LYS A 239 0.68 0.46 -2.88
N SER A 240 0.66 0.02 -4.14
CA SER A 240 1.88 -0.34 -4.85
C SER A 240 2.78 0.88 -5.05
N VAL A 241 4.07 0.71 -4.73
CA VAL A 241 5.11 1.73 -4.92
C VAL A 241 6.04 1.34 -6.06
N GLY A 242 6.33 0.04 -6.24
CA GLY A 242 7.31 -0.45 -7.20
C GLY A 242 8.74 -0.30 -6.68
N LEU A 243 9.68 0.05 -7.56
CA LEU A 243 11.10 0.14 -7.19
C LEU A 243 11.37 1.22 -6.13
N ILE A 244 12.05 0.82 -5.05
CA ILE A 244 12.67 1.67 -4.04
C ILE A 244 14.17 1.36 -4.06
N ASP A 245 15.00 2.36 -4.32
CA ASP A 245 16.45 2.27 -4.30
C ASP A 245 17.04 3.42 -3.47
N SER A 246 18.32 3.72 -3.65
CA SER A 246 19.01 4.76 -2.88
C SER A 246 18.47 6.17 -3.17
N THR A 247 17.68 6.36 -4.22
CA THR A 247 17.04 7.62 -4.58
C THR A 247 15.72 7.78 -3.84
N PRO A 248 15.53 8.83 -3.03
CA PRO A 248 14.25 9.09 -2.36
C PRO A 248 13.09 9.19 -3.33
N ARG A 249 12.08 8.36 -3.10
CA ARG A 249 10.84 8.31 -3.90
C ARG A 249 9.67 8.85 -3.09
N LYS A 250 9.04 9.90 -3.62
CA LYS A 250 7.83 10.46 -3.01
C LYS A 250 6.65 9.50 -3.16
N VAL A 251 6.01 9.18 -2.04
CA VAL A 251 4.77 8.43 -1.95
C VAL A 251 3.71 9.36 -1.37
N TRP A 252 2.60 9.50 -2.08
CA TRP A 252 1.45 10.26 -1.63
C TRP A 252 0.19 9.42 -1.82
N SER A 253 -0.70 9.43 -0.83
CA SER A 253 -2.01 8.85 -0.98
C SER A 253 -3.07 9.64 -0.23
N ARG A 254 -4.29 9.59 -0.75
CA ARG A 254 -5.49 10.13 -0.09
C ARG A 254 -6.60 9.13 -0.24
N GLU A 255 -7.05 8.64 0.90
CA GLU A 255 -7.69 7.36 0.97
C GLU A 255 -8.94 7.42 1.82
N GLY A 256 -10.10 7.20 1.18
CA GLY A 256 -11.40 7.21 1.83
C GLY A 256 -11.74 5.91 2.56
N GLY A 257 -13.00 5.83 2.99
CA GLY A 257 -13.57 4.64 3.64
C GLY A 257 -13.72 4.77 5.15
N LEU A 258 -13.20 5.85 5.73
CA LEU A 258 -13.41 6.21 7.12
C LEU A 258 -14.81 6.83 7.30
N PRO A 259 -15.46 6.63 8.46
CA PRO A 259 -16.73 7.31 8.76
C PRO A 259 -16.51 8.83 8.85
N PRO A 260 -17.49 9.66 8.44
CA PRO A 260 -17.38 11.11 8.55
C PRO A 260 -17.14 11.55 9.99
N GLY A 261 -16.17 12.46 10.18
CA GLY A 261 -15.86 13.02 11.49
C GLY A 261 -15.13 12.08 12.43
N TYR A 262 -14.50 11.02 11.91
CA TYR A 262 -13.65 10.14 12.68
C TYR A 262 -12.55 10.89 13.43
N ILE A 263 -12.13 10.33 14.56
CA ILE A 263 -11.01 10.80 15.36
C ILE A 263 -9.88 9.81 15.18
N LEU A 264 -8.73 10.31 14.73
CA LEU A 264 -7.53 9.52 14.46
C LEU A 264 -6.71 9.39 15.75
N GLU A 265 -6.33 8.17 16.11
CA GLU A 265 -5.51 7.87 17.29
C GLU A 265 -4.05 7.66 16.91
N ASN A 266 -3.81 6.76 15.97
CA ASN A 266 -2.45 6.40 15.54
C ASN A 266 -2.40 6.07 14.05
N VAL A 267 -1.23 6.23 13.44
CA VAL A 267 -0.96 5.89 12.04
C VAL A 267 0.40 5.22 11.93
N HIS A 268 0.39 3.96 11.49
CA HIS A 268 1.59 3.19 11.23
C HIS A 268 1.79 3.03 9.72
N LEU A 269 3.05 3.17 9.28
CA LEU A 269 3.48 2.92 7.92
C LEU A 269 4.35 1.67 7.89
N HIS A 270 3.93 0.70 7.09
CA HIS A 270 4.63 -0.55 6.87
C HIS A 270 4.99 -0.68 5.39
N VAL A 271 6.11 -1.32 5.09
CA VAL A 271 6.59 -1.50 3.71
C VAL A 271 6.91 -2.96 3.48
N TYR A 272 6.41 -3.51 2.39
CA TYR A 272 6.51 -4.94 2.08
C TYR A 272 7.01 -5.19 0.67
N GLU A 273 7.54 -6.37 0.44
CA GLU A 273 7.69 -7.00 -0.87
C GLU A 273 7.27 -8.46 -0.74
N ARG A 274 6.33 -8.90 -1.59
CA ARG A 274 5.88 -10.30 -1.64
C ARG A 274 5.47 -10.87 -0.26
N GLY A 275 4.76 -10.07 0.52
CA GLY A 275 4.23 -10.43 1.85
C GLY A 275 5.25 -10.40 2.98
N THR A 276 6.50 -10.02 2.70
CA THR A 276 7.56 -9.84 3.70
C THR A 276 7.73 -8.36 4.02
N GLU A 277 7.61 -8.01 5.30
CA GLU A 277 7.81 -6.64 5.76
C GLU A 277 9.31 -6.32 5.89
N PHE A 278 9.68 -5.07 5.56
CA PHE A 278 11.01 -4.54 5.82
C PHE A 278 11.00 -3.56 6.99
N ALA A 279 12.13 -3.51 7.70
CA ALA A 279 12.33 -2.56 8.77
C ALA A 279 12.36 -1.15 8.18
N THR A 280 11.68 -0.21 8.85
CA THR A 280 11.80 1.22 8.57
C THR A 280 12.36 1.94 9.78
N ASN A 281 12.90 3.15 9.62
CA ASN A 281 13.22 4.01 10.76
C ASN A 281 12.00 4.40 11.62
N LEU A 282 10.77 4.07 11.21
CA LEU A 282 9.53 4.26 11.96
C LEU A 282 9.02 2.96 12.62
N SER A 283 9.63 1.81 12.34
CA SER A 283 9.23 0.53 12.92
C SER A 283 9.45 0.52 14.43
N GLU A 284 8.58 -0.17 15.16
CA GLU A 284 8.62 -0.22 16.61
C GLU A 284 9.59 -1.28 17.12
N ASN A 285 10.13 -1.08 18.33
CA ASN A 285 10.99 -2.04 19.04
C ASN A 285 12.16 -2.56 18.18
N GLN A 286 12.87 -1.64 17.53
CA GLN A 286 14.02 -2.00 16.70
C GLN A 286 15.24 -2.38 17.54
N ALA A 287 15.88 -3.48 17.16
CA ALA A 287 17.17 -3.90 17.68
C ALA A 287 18.10 -4.26 16.50
N ALA A 288 19.27 -3.64 16.46
CA ALA A 288 20.30 -3.98 15.49
C ALA A 288 21.00 -5.28 15.94
N LEU A 289 21.05 -6.26 15.03
CA LEU A 289 21.59 -7.58 15.27
C LEU A 289 22.76 -7.88 14.32
N THR A 290 23.74 -8.61 14.82
CA THR A 290 24.68 -9.36 13.99
C THR A 290 23.94 -10.49 13.26
N ARG A 291 24.58 -11.06 12.22
CA ARG A 291 23.99 -12.18 11.48
C ARG A 291 23.77 -13.42 12.35
N ASP A 292 24.67 -13.67 13.31
CA ASP A 292 24.55 -14.81 14.23
C ASP A 292 23.42 -14.60 15.24
N GLU A 293 23.29 -13.42 15.84
CA GLU A 293 22.16 -13.09 16.73
C GLU A 293 20.81 -13.17 16.01
N ALA A 294 20.76 -12.67 14.76
CA ALA A 294 19.59 -12.80 13.90
C ALA A 294 19.22 -14.28 13.65
N HIS A 295 20.22 -15.14 13.45
CA HIS A 295 20.02 -16.57 13.26
C HIS A 295 19.52 -17.25 14.53
N GLU A 296 20.13 -16.96 15.68
CA GLU A 296 19.69 -17.48 16.97
C GLU A 296 18.25 -17.11 17.29
N TYR A 297 17.87 -15.86 17.06
CA TYR A 297 16.48 -15.41 17.19
C TYR A 297 15.54 -16.23 16.30
N LEU A 298 15.88 -16.40 15.02
CA LEU A 298 15.06 -17.17 14.08
C LEU A 298 14.93 -18.65 14.47
N VAL A 299 15.98 -19.25 15.02
CA VAL A 299 15.94 -20.64 15.53
C VAL A 299 15.04 -20.75 16.76
N LEU A 300 15.11 -19.79 17.68
CA LEU A 300 14.23 -19.73 18.85
C LEU A 300 12.76 -19.57 18.45
N ASP A 301 12.48 -18.62 17.55
CA ASP A 301 11.13 -18.41 17.03
C ASP A 301 10.60 -19.68 16.35
N HIS A 302 11.40 -20.29 15.46
CA HIS A 302 11.04 -21.51 14.74
C HIS A 302 10.71 -22.68 15.67
N THR A 303 11.56 -22.96 16.65
CA THR A 303 11.35 -24.07 17.61
C THR A 303 10.17 -23.80 18.55
N SER A 304 9.96 -22.53 18.94
CA SER A 304 8.86 -22.15 19.83
C SER A 304 7.48 -22.22 19.16
N THR A 305 7.42 -21.98 17.85
CA THR A 305 6.19 -21.99 17.05
C THR A 305 5.80 -23.38 16.56
N HIS A 306 6.74 -24.33 16.52
CA HIS A 306 6.55 -25.68 15.96
C HIS A 306 6.78 -26.81 16.98
N LYS A 307 6.25 -26.65 18.21
CA LYS A 307 6.54 -27.53 19.36
C LYS A 307 6.17 -29.01 19.20
N ALA A 308 5.37 -29.35 18.20
CA ALA A 308 4.94 -30.73 17.96
C ALA A 308 5.17 -31.19 16.51
N ASP A 309 5.72 -30.32 15.65
CA ASP A 309 5.79 -30.58 14.23
C ASP A 309 7.08 -31.31 13.85
N THR A 310 7.02 -32.09 12.78
CA THR A 310 8.20 -32.64 12.12
C THR A 310 8.42 -31.88 10.83
N LEU A 311 9.53 -31.13 10.74
CA LEU A 311 9.83 -30.23 9.63
C LEU A 311 11.26 -30.46 9.14
N PRO A 312 11.52 -30.37 7.83
CA PRO A 312 12.88 -30.40 7.30
C PRO A 312 13.61 -29.09 7.63
N ALA A 313 14.93 -29.15 7.70
CA ALA A 313 15.76 -27.95 7.79
C ALA A 313 15.54 -27.03 6.59
N ARG A 314 15.58 -25.71 6.83
CA ARG A 314 15.28 -24.69 5.81
C ARG A 314 16.31 -23.58 5.83
N ILE A 315 16.88 -23.25 4.68
CA ILE A 315 17.84 -22.14 4.54
C ILE A 315 17.21 -20.79 4.94
N VAL A 316 17.97 -19.97 5.66
CA VAL A 316 17.64 -18.60 6.08
C VAL A 316 18.88 -17.71 6.02
N LEU A 317 18.69 -16.39 6.07
CA LEU A 317 19.77 -15.39 6.08
C LEU A 317 20.85 -15.67 5.02
N ILE A 318 20.39 -15.91 3.79
CA ILE A 318 21.25 -16.26 2.65
C ILE A 318 22.34 -15.21 2.50
N LYS A 319 23.60 -15.66 2.52
CA LYS A 319 24.77 -14.81 2.33
C LYS A 319 25.45 -15.16 1.02
N ILE A 320 25.78 -14.13 0.25
CA ILE A 320 26.28 -14.27 -1.11
C ILE A 320 27.69 -13.66 -1.12
N PRO A 321 28.70 -14.39 -1.61
CA PRO A 321 30.01 -13.80 -1.82
C PRO A 321 29.94 -12.62 -2.78
N THR A 322 30.76 -11.61 -2.55
CA THR A 322 30.79 -10.40 -3.39
C THR A 322 31.20 -10.67 -4.83
N ASP A 323 31.94 -11.75 -5.09
CA ASP A 323 32.40 -12.19 -6.40
C ASP A 323 31.47 -13.20 -7.09
N TRP A 324 30.32 -13.52 -6.48
CA TRP A 324 29.38 -14.55 -6.96
C TRP A 324 28.91 -14.33 -8.41
N ALA A 325 28.65 -13.06 -8.78
CA ALA A 325 28.19 -12.71 -10.12
C ALA A 325 29.26 -12.93 -11.20
N THR A 326 30.53 -12.79 -10.84
CA THR A 326 31.69 -12.90 -11.74
C THR A 326 32.36 -14.28 -11.68
N HIS A 327 32.00 -15.12 -10.70
CA HIS A 327 32.59 -16.44 -10.53
C HIS A 327 32.26 -17.34 -11.74
N PRO A 328 33.25 -18.04 -12.33
CA PRO A 328 33.02 -18.93 -13.46
C PRO A 328 31.99 -20.02 -13.16
N ARG A 329 30.91 -20.06 -13.94
CA ARG A 329 29.86 -21.09 -13.80
C ARG A 329 30.18 -22.27 -14.70
N ASP A 330 30.87 -23.23 -14.13
CA ASP A 330 31.20 -24.50 -14.79
C ASP A 330 30.06 -25.53 -14.63
N SER A 331 30.31 -26.78 -15.03
CA SER A 331 29.34 -27.87 -14.84
C SER A 331 29.01 -28.14 -13.37
N SER A 332 29.93 -27.84 -12.45
CA SER A 332 29.75 -28.04 -11.01
C SER A 332 28.69 -27.08 -10.45
N PHE A 333 28.56 -25.87 -11.01
CA PHE A 333 27.48 -24.93 -10.67
C PHE A 333 26.05 -25.51 -10.82
N LEU A 334 25.87 -26.45 -11.75
CA LEU A 334 24.58 -27.09 -12.03
C LEU A 334 24.30 -28.32 -11.15
N LYS A 335 25.31 -28.80 -10.39
CA LYS A 335 25.17 -29.96 -9.52
C LYS A 335 24.19 -29.71 -8.37
N THR A 336 23.72 -30.81 -7.81
CA THR A 336 23.03 -30.80 -6.52
C THR A 336 24.07 -31.11 -5.45
N TYR A 337 24.05 -30.33 -4.38
CA TYR A 337 24.89 -30.53 -3.21
C TYR A 337 24.04 -30.93 -2.00
N TYR A 338 24.68 -31.57 -1.03
CA TYR A 338 24.06 -32.05 0.20
C TYR A 338 24.81 -31.45 1.38
N VAL A 339 24.12 -30.65 2.19
CA VAL A 339 24.73 -29.93 3.31
C VAL A 339 24.26 -30.59 4.61
N LYS A 340 25.20 -31.05 5.43
CA LYS A 340 24.91 -31.52 6.79
C LYS A 340 24.66 -30.30 7.68
N VAL A 341 23.50 -30.27 8.31
CA VAL A 341 23.05 -29.19 9.19
C VAL A 341 22.83 -29.78 10.57
N ASP A 342 23.46 -29.18 11.58
CA ASP A 342 23.31 -29.63 12.96
C ASP A 342 21.98 -29.18 13.58
N LYS A 343 21.69 -29.65 14.79
CA LYS A 343 20.52 -29.23 15.60
C LYS A 343 20.42 -27.73 15.88
N THR A 344 21.49 -26.95 15.68
CA THR A 344 21.47 -25.48 15.83
C THR A 344 21.17 -24.77 14.51
N GLY A 345 21.05 -25.52 13.42
CA GLY A 345 20.84 -24.96 12.09
C GLY A 345 22.13 -24.44 11.45
N ARG A 346 23.30 -24.87 11.94
CA ARG A 346 24.60 -24.51 11.35
C ARG A 346 25.10 -25.62 10.44
N PRO A 347 25.64 -25.29 9.26
CA PRO A 347 26.22 -26.28 8.38
C PRO A 347 27.55 -26.80 8.95
N THR A 348 27.71 -28.12 9.00
CA THR A 348 28.94 -28.76 9.45
C THR A 348 29.84 -29.18 8.29
N ASP A 349 29.24 -29.57 7.17
CA ASP A 349 29.94 -30.05 5.96
C ASP A 349 29.04 -30.02 4.72
N ALA A 350 29.65 -30.01 3.52
CA ALA A 350 28.96 -30.15 2.25
C ALA A 350 29.52 -31.31 1.41
N PHE A 351 28.66 -31.91 0.58
CA PHE A 351 28.93 -33.11 -0.21
C PHE A 351 28.31 -33.03 -1.62
N GLU A 352 28.87 -33.78 -2.57
CA GLU A 352 28.35 -33.89 -3.94
C GLU A 352 27.30 -35.00 -4.11
N ASP A 353 27.20 -35.91 -3.13
CA ASP A 353 26.29 -37.05 -3.14
C ASP A 353 25.39 -37.10 -1.89
N GLU A 354 24.30 -37.86 -2.00
CA GLU A 354 23.27 -37.97 -0.97
C GLU A 354 23.74 -38.80 0.24
N THR A 355 24.68 -39.74 0.04
CA THR A 355 25.26 -40.55 1.12
C THR A 355 26.24 -39.76 1.99
N CYS A 356 26.59 -38.54 1.55
CA CYS A 356 27.55 -37.65 2.20
C CYS A 356 28.94 -38.28 2.35
N GLU A 357 29.42 -38.93 1.30
CA GLU A 357 30.74 -39.58 1.27
C GLU A 357 31.77 -38.76 0.47
N THR A 358 31.34 -38.16 -0.65
CA THR A 358 32.19 -37.35 -1.52
C THR A 358 32.08 -35.88 -1.15
N LYS A 359 33.15 -35.33 -0.59
CA LYS A 359 33.27 -33.89 -0.31
C LYS A 359 33.18 -33.08 -1.60
N VAL A 360 32.67 -31.85 -1.47
CA VAL A 360 32.70 -30.89 -2.58
C VAL A 360 34.14 -30.63 -3.00
N ALA A 361 34.45 -30.91 -4.26
CA ALA A 361 35.82 -30.80 -4.76
C ALA A 361 36.26 -29.33 -4.94
N ASP A 362 35.31 -28.46 -5.26
CA ASP A 362 35.53 -27.03 -5.43
C ASP A 362 35.45 -26.31 -4.08
N SER A 363 36.59 -25.78 -3.61
CA SER A 363 36.68 -25.10 -2.32
C SER A 363 35.85 -23.80 -2.27
N TYR A 364 35.60 -23.15 -3.40
CA TYR A 364 34.72 -21.98 -3.47
C TYR A 364 33.27 -22.40 -3.19
N TYR A 365 32.77 -23.44 -3.87
CA TYR A 365 31.41 -23.92 -3.65
C TYR A 365 31.22 -24.53 -2.26
N ASP A 366 32.22 -25.24 -1.73
CA ASP A 366 32.20 -25.72 -0.34
C ASP A 366 32.03 -24.55 0.64
N ALA A 367 32.86 -23.50 0.50
CA ALA A 367 32.78 -22.32 1.35
C ALA A 367 31.42 -21.62 1.25
N VAL A 368 30.86 -21.47 0.04
CA VAL A 368 29.53 -20.86 -0.16
C VAL A 368 28.44 -21.66 0.53
N LEU A 369 28.44 -22.99 0.37
CA LEU A 369 27.43 -23.87 0.97
C LEU A 369 27.53 -23.85 2.51
N ARG A 370 28.75 -23.83 3.04
CA ARG A 370 29.03 -23.80 4.49
C ARG A 370 28.86 -22.44 5.14
N ASP A 371 28.76 -21.35 4.37
CA ASP A 371 28.49 -20.01 4.91
C ASP A 371 26.98 -19.70 5.01
N GLN A 372 26.11 -20.62 4.53
CA GLN A 372 24.66 -20.48 4.66
C GLN A 372 24.17 -20.84 6.07
N LEU A 373 23.04 -20.27 6.49
CA LEU A 373 22.41 -20.58 7.77
C LEU A 373 21.06 -21.25 7.54
N PHE A 374 20.63 -22.06 8.50
CA PHE A 374 19.41 -22.83 8.40
C PHE A 374 18.58 -22.72 9.67
N LEU A 375 17.26 -22.79 9.53
CA LEU A 375 16.43 -23.29 10.62
C LEU A 375 16.67 -24.81 10.70
N PRO A 376 16.91 -25.37 11.91
CA PRO A 376 17.17 -26.79 12.06
C PRO A 376 15.96 -27.63 11.64
N ALA A 377 16.21 -28.89 11.28
CA ALA A 377 15.13 -29.84 11.13
C ALA A 377 14.52 -30.13 12.50
N LEU A 378 13.21 -30.36 12.54
CA LEU A 378 12.49 -30.72 13.75
C LEU A 378 11.93 -32.14 13.62
N GLU A 379 12.04 -32.92 14.70
CA GLU A 379 11.28 -34.14 14.91
C GLU A 379 10.41 -33.97 16.15
N LYS A 380 9.08 -33.90 15.96
CA LYS A 380 8.12 -33.64 17.05
C LYS A 380 8.51 -32.40 17.88
N GLY A 381 8.90 -31.34 17.19
CA GLY A 381 9.33 -30.06 17.75
C GLY A 381 10.74 -30.03 18.35
N GLN A 382 11.49 -31.14 18.32
CA GLN A 382 12.87 -31.17 18.80
C GLN A 382 13.85 -30.98 17.64
N PRO A 383 14.83 -30.06 17.75
CA PRO A 383 15.87 -29.91 16.74
C PRO A 383 16.73 -31.17 16.61
N VAL A 384 16.94 -31.61 15.36
CA VAL A 384 17.77 -32.77 15.02
C VAL A 384 18.75 -32.44 13.91
N ASP A 385 19.83 -33.20 13.83
CA ASP A 385 20.77 -33.15 12.70
C ASP A 385 20.06 -33.60 11.42
N SER A 386 20.42 -32.99 10.29
CA SER A 386 19.76 -33.26 9.00
C SER A 386 20.68 -33.04 7.81
N VAL A 387 20.23 -33.47 6.63
CA VAL A 387 20.90 -33.23 5.36
C VAL A 387 19.97 -32.42 4.46
N VAL A 388 20.43 -31.27 3.99
CA VAL A 388 19.67 -30.38 3.11
C VAL A 388 20.18 -30.49 1.68
N ARG A 389 19.26 -30.78 0.75
CA ARG A 389 19.53 -30.78 -0.68
C ARG A 389 19.54 -29.36 -1.23
N MET A 390 20.67 -28.93 -1.78
CA MET A 390 20.88 -27.58 -2.30
C MET A 390 21.29 -27.57 -3.77
N LYS A 391 20.96 -26.47 -4.46
CA LYS A 391 21.46 -26.17 -5.80
C LYS A 391 21.95 -24.73 -5.82
N LEU A 392 23.15 -24.49 -6.33
CA LEU A 392 23.73 -23.15 -6.45
C LEU A 392 22.90 -22.26 -7.39
N THR A 393 22.27 -22.85 -8.41
CA THR A 393 21.29 -22.16 -9.27
C THR A 393 20.07 -21.63 -8.51
N LYS A 394 19.63 -22.30 -7.43
CA LYS A 394 18.53 -21.81 -6.58
C LYS A 394 18.98 -20.64 -5.70
N LEU A 395 20.22 -20.67 -5.22
CA LEU A 395 20.83 -19.50 -4.57
C LEU A 395 20.86 -18.33 -5.57
N SER A 396 21.34 -18.56 -6.80
CA SER A 396 21.29 -17.55 -7.88
C SER A 396 19.90 -17.01 -8.13
N ARG A 397 18.83 -17.82 -8.14
CA ARG A 397 17.47 -17.29 -8.31
C ARG A 397 16.97 -16.51 -7.10
N ALA A 398 17.33 -16.91 -5.89
CA ALA A 398 17.05 -16.09 -4.70
C ALA A 398 17.76 -14.73 -4.79
N ILE A 399 18.91 -14.67 -5.49
CA ILE A 399 19.66 -13.46 -5.80
C ILE A 399 19.04 -12.68 -6.94
N ASP A 400 18.66 -13.32 -8.05
CA ASP A 400 18.04 -12.66 -9.20
C ASP A 400 16.68 -12.09 -8.78
N ALA A 401 15.85 -12.84 -8.04
CA ALA A 401 14.64 -12.28 -7.42
C ALA A 401 14.94 -11.03 -6.57
N ARG A 402 16.12 -10.96 -5.92
CA ARG A 402 16.62 -9.79 -5.18
C ARG A 402 17.31 -8.71 -6.05
N SER A 403 17.71 -8.99 -7.31
CA SER A 403 18.62 -8.16 -8.13
C SER A 403 18.14 -7.88 -9.58
N ALA A 404 17.48 -8.81 -10.27
CA ALA A 404 16.90 -8.69 -11.61
C ALA A 404 15.41 -9.13 -11.64
N ASP A 405 14.53 -8.26 -12.15
CA ASP A 405 13.04 -8.29 -12.20
C ASP A 405 12.36 -7.29 -11.28
#